data_AF-A0A4Q2FFM6-F1
#
_entry.id   AF-A0A4Q2FFM6-F1
#
_cell.length_a   1.000
_cell.length_b   1.000
_cell.length_c   1.000
_cell.angle_alpha   90.00
_cell.angle_beta   90.00
_cell.angle_gamma   90.00
#
_symmetry.space_group_name_H-M   'P 1'
#
loop_
_entity.id
_entity.type
_entity.pdbx_description
1 polymer ?
#
loop_
_entity_poly.entity_id
_entity_poly.type
_entity_poly.pdbx_seq_one_letter_code
_entity_poly.pdbx_strand_id
1 'polypeptide(L)'
;IKELGFTPAQASFAFTLYGLAAALSAWISGVVAEIITPQKTMMIGFVLWCVFHVLFLIFGLGHANYPLILLFYGIRGFAYPLFLYSFIVAIIHNVKSDSASSALGWFWAVYSIGIGVFGSYIPSFTIPHLSLIH
;
A
#
# COMPACT_ATOMS: atom_id res chain seq x y z
N ILE A 1 -13.55 -9.23 0.94
CA ILE A 1 -14.22 -9.10 -0.40
C ILE A 1 -14.98 -10.38 -0.76
N LYS A 2 -14.37 -11.57 -0.73
CA LYS A 2 -15.09 -12.86 -0.89
C LYS A 2 -16.15 -13.10 0.20
N GLU A 3 -15.87 -12.70 1.44
CA GLU A 3 -16.81 -12.83 2.58
C GLU A 3 -17.97 -11.83 2.57
N LEU A 4 -17.97 -10.85 1.65
CA LEU A 4 -19.02 -9.82 1.53
C LEU A 4 -20.11 -10.20 0.50
N GLY A 5 -20.08 -11.40 -0.06
CA GLY A 5 -21.04 -11.87 -1.07
C GLY A 5 -20.75 -11.42 -2.52
N PHE A 6 -19.57 -10.84 -2.78
CA PHE A 6 -19.16 -10.46 -4.14
C PHE A 6 -18.65 -11.64 -4.96
N THR A 7 -18.94 -11.62 -6.26
CA THR A 7 -18.55 -12.70 -7.17
C THR A 7 -17.02 -12.79 -7.32
N PRO A 8 -16.45 -13.98 -7.62
CA PRO A 8 -15.01 -14.12 -7.84
C PRO A 8 -14.47 -13.17 -8.93
N ALA A 9 -15.25 -12.93 -9.98
CA ALA A 9 -14.89 -12.01 -11.06
C ALA A 9 -14.75 -10.56 -10.59
N GLN A 10 -15.64 -10.12 -9.71
CA GLN A 10 -15.60 -8.79 -9.09
C GLN A 10 -14.35 -8.61 -8.23
N ALA A 11 -14.05 -9.58 -7.35
CA ALA A 11 -12.83 -9.54 -6.55
C ALA A 11 -11.56 -9.48 -7.42
N SER A 12 -11.49 -10.31 -8.47
CA SER A 12 -10.35 -10.30 -9.41
C SER A 12 -10.19 -8.94 -10.10
N PHE A 13 -11.29 -8.32 -10.56
CA PHE A 13 -11.23 -7.00 -11.18
C PHE A 13 -10.72 -5.91 -10.23
N ALA A 14 -11.13 -5.95 -8.96
CA ALA A 14 -10.62 -5.04 -7.94
C ALA A 14 -9.10 -5.18 -7.76
N PHE A 15 -8.58 -6.41 -7.74
CA PHE A 15 -7.14 -6.66 -7.67
C PHE A 15 -6.40 -6.19 -8.94
N THR A 16 -6.96 -6.41 -10.13
CA THR A 16 -6.39 -5.91 -11.39
C THR A 16 -6.30 -4.39 -11.40
N LEU A 17 -7.38 -3.70 -11.01
CA LEU A 17 -7.42 -2.25 -10.98
C LEU A 17 -6.42 -1.68 -9.96
N TYR A 18 -6.31 -2.32 -8.79
CA TYR A 18 -5.30 -2.01 -7.79
C TYR A 18 -3.88 -2.19 -8.33
N GLY A 19 -3.62 -3.29 -9.05
CA GLY A 19 -2.33 -3.57 -9.66
C GLY A 19 -1.94 -2.53 -10.73
N LEU A 20 -2.89 -2.14 -11.59
CA LEU A 20 -2.70 -1.10 -12.60
C LEU A 20 -2.40 0.25 -11.95
N ALA A 21 -3.18 0.63 -10.92
CA ALA A 21 -2.95 1.81 -10.12
C ALA A 21 -1.55 1.83 -9.49
N ALA A 22 -1.13 0.70 -8.91
CA ALA A 22 0.19 0.57 -8.33
C ALA A 22 1.31 0.68 -9.40
N ALA A 23 1.13 0.08 -10.57
CA ALA A 23 2.10 0.17 -11.66
C ALA A 23 2.27 1.61 -12.17
N LEU A 24 1.17 2.33 -12.40
CA LEU A 24 1.20 3.76 -12.79
C LEU A 24 1.88 4.61 -11.71
N SER A 25 1.54 4.34 -10.45
CA SER A 25 2.13 5.06 -9.33
C SER A 25 3.62 4.80 -9.14
N ALA A 26 4.11 3.60 -9.48
CA ALA A 26 5.52 3.26 -9.39
C ALA A 26 6.36 4.09 -10.36
N TRP A 27 5.81 4.39 -11.54
CA TRP A 27 6.47 5.28 -12.50
C TRP A 27 6.44 6.74 -12.03
N ILE A 28 5.27 7.21 -11.58
CA ILE A 28 5.09 8.59 -11.11
C ILE A 28 5.95 8.88 -9.88
N SER A 29 6.11 7.93 -8.96
CA SER A 29 6.88 8.13 -7.74
C SER A 29 8.35 8.40 -8.00
N GLY A 30 8.95 7.76 -9.01
CA GLY A 30 10.32 8.05 -9.44
C GLY A 30 10.48 9.49 -9.91
N VAL A 31 9.60 9.93 -10.83
CA VAL A 31 9.60 11.30 -11.38
C VAL A 31 9.37 12.34 -10.27
N VAL A 32 8.41 12.10 -9.39
CA VAL A 32 8.08 13.04 -8.30
C VAL A 32 9.19 13.08 -7.23
N ALA A 33 9.85 11.96 -6.93
CA ALA A 33 10.97 11.93 -5.99
C ALA A 33 12.18 12.74 -6.48
N GLU A 34 12.39 12.83 -7.81
CA GLU A 34 13.44 13.64 -8.42
C GLU A 34 13.11 15.15 -8.40
N ILE A 35 11.83 15.52 -8.54
CA ILE A 35 11.43 16.94 -8.65
C ILE A 35 11.40 17.65 -7.28
N ILE A 36 10.84 17.00 -6.25
CA ILE A 36 10.53 17.71 -4.99
C ILE A 36 11.55 17.42 -3.90
N THR A 37 11.50 16.23 -3.31
CA THR A 37 12.48 15.62 -2.39
C THR A 37 11.87 14.26 -2.01
N PRO A 38 12.64 13.16 -1.92
CA PRO A 38 12.07 11.85 -1.61
C PRO A 38 11.26 11.83 -0.30
N GLN A 39 11.69 12.56 0.74
CA GLN A 39 10.97 12.66 2.01
C GLN A 39 9.58 13.30 1.87
N LYS A 40 9.42 14.31 1.01
CA LYS A 40 8.12 14.96 0.76
C LYS A 40 7.19 14.01 0.00
N THR A 41 7.71 13.30 -0.99
CA THR A 41 6.94 12.31 -1.76
C THR A 41 6.48 11.14 -0.88
N MET A 42 7.32 10.70 0.06
CA MET A 42 6.90 9.72 1.08
C MET A 42 5.74 10.23 1.91
N MET A 43 5.78 11.49 2.35
CA MET A 43 4.70 12.07 3.16
C MET A 43 3.39 12.18 2.38
N ILE A 44 3.45 12.55 1.10
CA ILE A 44 2.29 12.54 0.20
C ILE A 44 1.71 11.13 0.09
N GLY A 45 2.54 10.12 -0.16
CA GLY A 45 2.12 8.72 -0.21
C GLY A 45 1.46 8.27 1.11
N PHE A 46 2.06 8.60 2.26
CA PHE A 46 1.52 8.26 3.57
C PHE A 46 0.17 8.91 3.85
N VAL A 47 0.03 10.22 3.61
CA VAL A 47 -1.23 10.95 3.79
C VAL A 47 -2.31 10.39 2.85
N LEU A 48 -1.97 10.14 1.59
CA LEU A 48 -2.87 9.53 0.62
C LEU A 48 -3.33 8.15 1.11
N TRP A 49 -2.42 7.31 1.62
CA TRP A 49 -2.78 6.02 2.19
C TRP A 49 -3.78 6.18 3.35
N CYS A 50 -3.48 7.04 4.33
CA CYS A 50 -4.31 7.23 5.52
C CYS A 50 -5.72 7.69 5.16
N VAL A 51 -5.83 8.73 4.31
CA VAL A 51 -7.12 9.31 3.89
C VAL A 51 -7.98 8.26 3.18
N PHE A 52 -7.42 7.59 2.17
CA PHE A 52 -8.18 6.61 1.40
C PHE A 52 -8.42 5.30 2.15
N HIS A 53 -7.57 4.95 3.13
CA HIS A 53 -7.82 3.83 4.01
C HIS A 53 -9.03 4.08 4.93
N VAL A 54 -9.11 5.26 5.54
CA VAL A 54 -10.26 5.63 6.39
C VAL A 54 -11.55 5.72 5.55
N LEU A 55 -11.50 6.34 4.37
CA LEU A 55 -12.64 6.39 3.45
C LEU A 55 -13.09 4.99 3.00
N PHE A 56 -12.14 4.09 2.72
CA PHE A 56 -12.43 2.69 2.38
C PHE A 56 -13.12 1.95 3.52
N LEU A 57 -12.67 2.12 4.77
CA LEU A 57 -13.29 1.48 5.94
C LEU A 57 -14.72 2.00 6.19
N ILE A 58 -14.91 3.33 6.17
CA ILE A 58 -16.20 3.95 6.52
C ILE A 58 -17.22 3.80 5.38
N PHE A 59 -16.87 4.27 4.18
CA PHE A 59 -17.82 4.37 3.07
C PHE A 59 -17.79 3.15 2.15
N GLY A 60 -16.64 2.48 2.03
CA GLY A 60 -16.54 1.24 1.25
C GLY A 60 -17.16 0.06 2.00
N LEU A 61 -16.52 -0.32 3.10
CA LEU A 61 -16.93 -1.47 3.90
C LEU A 61 -18.17 -1.19 4.77
N GLY A 62 -18.21 -0.05 5.46
CA GLY A 62 -19.34 0.28 6.36
C GLY A 62 -20.70 0.39 5.66
N HIS A 63 -20.73 0.86 4.40
CA HIS A 63 -21.96 0.95 3.60
C HIS A 63 -22.11 -0.19 2.57
N ALA A 64 -21.20 -1.19 2.56
CA ALA A 64 -21.14 -2.28 1.59
C ALA A 64 -21.25 -1.83 0.11
N ASN A 65 -20.72 -0.64 -0.23
CA ASN A 65 -20.89 -0.03 -1.55
C ASN A 65 -19.73 -0.42 -2.48
N TYR A 66 -20.00 -1.36 -3.38
CA TYR A 66 -18.99 -1.93 -4.27
C TYR A 66 -18.25 -0.91 -5.17
N PRO A 67 -18.92 0.07 -5.81
CA PRO A 67 -18.25 1.15 -6.52
C PRO A 67 -17.27 1.96 -5.65
N LEU A 68 -17.66 2.30 -4.42
CA LEU A 68 -16.79 3.06 -3.50
C LEU A 68 -15.63 2.21 -2.97
N ILE A 69 -15.86 0.90 -2.77
CA ILE A 69 -14.79 -0.07 -2.49
C ILE A 69 -13.77 -0.03 -3.63
N LEU A 70 -14.19 -0.17 -4.89
CA LEU A 70 -13.27 -0.12 -6.03
C LEU A 70 -12.51 1.20 -6.13
N LEU A 71 -13.21 2.32 -5.94
CA LEU A 71 -12.61 3.65 -6.04
C LEU A 71 -11.55 3.87 -4.95
N PHE A 72 -11.92 3.72 -3.68
CA PHE A 72 -11.00 3.99 -2.57
C PHE A 72 -9.90 2.95 -2.47
N TYR A 73 -10.21 1.67 -2.74
CA TYR A 73 -9.20 0.62 -2.76
C TYR A 73 -8.20 0.83 -3.91
N GLY A 74 -8.70 1.16 -5.10
CA GLY A 74 -7.85 1.47 -6.26
C GLY A 74 -6.95 2.68 -6.01
N ILE A 75 -7.49 3.81 -5.53
CA ILE A 75 -6.71 5.02 -5.25
C ILE A 75 -5.69 4.78 -4.13
N ARG A 76 -6.08 4.04 -3.08
CA ARG A 76 -5.15 3.65 -2.01
C ARG A 76 -3.96 2.86 -2.55
N GLY A 77 -4.12 2.11 -3.64
CA GLY A 77 -3.03 1.38 -4.30
C GLY A 77 -1.90 2.26 -4.82
N PHE A 78 -2.17 3.53 -5.14
CA PHE A 78 -1.12 4.49 -5.51
C PHE A 78 -0.24 4.88 -4.32
N ALA A 79 -0.75 4.76 -3.10
CA ALA A 79 0.00 5.21 -1.94
C ALA A 79 1.27 4.37 -1.68
N TYR A 80 1.18 3.06 -1.94
CA TYR A 80 2.26 2.13 -1.67
C TYR A 80 3.51 2.41 -2.53
N PRO A 81 3.42 2.53 -3.86
CA PRO A 81 4.57 2.87 -4.70
C PRO A 81 5.10 4.28 -4.44
N LEU A 82 4.23 5.26 -4.19
CA LEU A 82 4.66 6.62 -3.82
C LEU A 82 5.55 6.61 -2.58
N PHE A 83 5.20 5.83 -1.57
CA PHE A 83 6.01 5.71 -0.37
C PHE A 83 7.28 4.86 -0.60
N LEU A 84 7.13 3.64 -1.11
CA LEU A 84 8.20 2.65 -1.21
C LEU A 84 9.36 3.14 -2.09
N TYR A 85 9.06 3.58 -3.32
CA TYR A 85 10.11 3.98 -4.26
C TYR A 85 10.79 5.27 -3.82
N SER A 86 10.04 6.23 -3.28
CA SER A 86 10.62 7.45 -2.72
C SER A 86 11.52 7.15 -1.52
N PHE A 87 11.18 6.15 -0.71
CA PHE A 87 12.03 5.71 0.40
C PHE A 87 13.31 5.05 -0.08
N ILE A 88 13.26 4.22 -1.13
CA ILE A 88 14.44 3.63 -1.77
C ILE A 88 15.36 4.74 -2.30
N VAL A 89 14.82 5.75 -2.99
CA VAL A 89 15.58 6.92 -3.44
C VAL A 89 16.17 7.68 -2.26
N ALA A 90 15.42 7.85 -1.16
CA ALA A 90 15.94 8.46 0.07
C ALA A 90 17.14 7.71 0.64
N ILE A 91 17.11 6.37 0.67
CA ILE A 91 18.23 5.55 1.13
C ILE A 91 19.44 5.81 0.24
N ILE A 92 19.28 5.69 -1.08
CA ILE A 92 20.38 5.87 -2.05
C ILE A 92 21.02 7.26 -1.92
N HIS A 93 20.23 8.31 -1.70
CA HIS A 93 20.75 9.67 -1.51
C HIS A 93 21.50 9.87 -0.18
N ASN A 94 21.23 9.07 0.86
CA ASN A 94 21.82 9.24 2.19
C ASN A 94 22.96 8.27 2.51
N VAL A 95 23.21 7.27 1.67
CA VAL A 95 24.30 6.29 1.85
C VAL A 95 25.39 6.48 0.80
N LYS A 96 26.64 6.11 1.15
CA LYS A 96 27.74 6.13 0.17
C LYS A 96 27.47 5.12 -0.94
N SER A 97 27.81 5.45 -2.18
CA SER A 97 27.60 4.59 -3.36
C SER A 97 28.09 3.15 -3.16
N ASP A 98 29.27 2.97 -2.55
CA ASP A 98 29.87 1.65 -2.29
C ASP A 98 29.06 0.78 -1.31
N SER A 99 28.21 1.42 -0.50
CA SER A 99 27.35 0.78 0.50
C SER A 99 25.88 0.71 0.09
N ALA A 100 25.49 1.33 -1.03
CA ALA A 100 24.09 1.45 -1.45
C ALA A 100 23.42 0.08 -1.68
N SER A 101 24.14 -0.84 -2.32
CA SER A 101 23.65 -2.21 -2.55
C SER A 101 23.41 -2.96 -1.23
N SER A 102 24.32 -2.81 -0.26
CA SER A 102 24.17 -3.43 1.07
C SER A 102 22.98 -2.84 1.84
N ALA A 103 22.80 -1.51 1.80
CA ALA A 103 21.66 -0.84 2.43
C ALA A 103 20.32 -1.29 1.83
N LEU A 104 20.24 -1.43 0.51
CA LEU A 104 19.04 -1.98 -0.15
C LEU A 104 18.82 -3.45 0.20
N GLY A 105 19.87 -4.25 0.32
CA GLY A 105 19.79 -5.64 0.77
C GLY A 105 19.17 -5.75 2.17
N TRP A 106 19.64 -4.93 3.12
CA TRP A 106 19.05 -4.86 4.46
C TRP A 106 17.61 -4.35 4.45
N PHE A 107 17.30 -3.35 3.61
CA PHE A 107 15.94 -2.89 3.41
C PHE A 107 15.01 -4.03 2.97
N TRP A 108 15.39 -4.80 1.95
CA TRP A 108 14.58 -5.93 1.46
C TRP A 108 14.45 -7.06 2.48
N ALA A 109 15.49 -7.32 3.26
CA ALA A 109 15.44 -8.29 4.35
C ALA A 109 14.41 -7.88 5.41
N VAL A 110 14.48 -6.64 5.91
CA VAL A 110 13.52 -6.10 6.89
C VAL A 110 12.11 -6.03 6.31
N TYR A 111 11.97 -5.61 5.06
CA TYR A 111 10.69 -5.57 4.34
C TYR A 111 10.02 -6.95 4.27
N SER A 112 10.79 -7.98 3.95
CA SER A 112 10.30 -9.37 3.88
C SER A 112 9.85 -9.89 5.24
N ILE A 113 10.62 -9.62 6.29
CA ILE A 113 10.24 -9.94 7.68
C ILE A 113 8.95 -9.21 8.05
N GLY A 114 8.83 -7.94 7.67
CA GLY A 114 7.64 -7.11 7.88
C GLY A 114 6.37 -7.74 7.32
N ILE A 115 6.38 -8.14 6.05
CA ILE A 115 5.24 -8.81 5.42
C ILE A 115 4.95 -10.16 6.08
N GLY A 116 5.97 -10.99 6.27
CA GLY A 116 5.79 -12.36 6.74
C GLY A 116 5.24 -12.41 8.17
N VAL A 117 5.84 -11.63 9.08
CA VAL A 117 5.50 -11.66 10.50
C VAL A 117 4.32 -10.74 10.78
N PHE A 118 4.43 -9.43 10.55
CA PHE A 118 3.37 -8.51 10.95
C PHE A 118 2.15 -8.54 10.03
N GLY A 119 2.36 -8.75 8.73
CA GLY A 119 1.29 -8.80 7.73
C GLY A 119 0.33 -9.98 7.94
N SER A 120 0.83 -11.10 8.45
CA SER A 120 0.01 -12.30 8.71
C SER A 120 -0.50 -12.32 10.16
N TYR A 121 0.35 -11.95 11.13
CA TYR A 121 0.04 -12.14 12.55
C TYR A 121 -1.01 -11.15 13.06
N ILE A 122 -1.00 -9.89 12.61
CA ILE A 122 -1.97 -8.88 13.05
C ILE A 122 -3.40 -9.23 12.60
N PRO A 123 -3.68 -9.57 11.32
CA PRO A 123 -4.99 -10.05 10.91
C PRO A 123 -5.37 -11.36 11.59
N SER A 124 -4.44 -12.31 11.74
CA SER A 124 -4.72 -13.59 12.43
C SER A 124 -5.13 -13.42 13.89
N PHE A 125 -4.68 -12.38 14.58
CA PHE A 125 -5.11 -12.09 15.95
C PHE A 125 -6.38 -11.23 15.99
N THR A 126 -6.53 -10.29 15.06
CA THR A 126 -7.64 -9.32 15.07
C THR A 126 -8.94 -9.90 14.48
N ILE A 127 -8.85 -10.73 13.43
CA ILE A 127 -10.01 -11.32 12.76
C ILE A 127 -10.84 -12.23 13.70
N PRO A 128 -10.25 -13.12 14.52
CA PRO A 128 -11.00 -13.94 15.47
C PRO A 128 -11.81 -13.11 16.49
N HIS A 129 -11.28 -11.97 16.93
CA HIS A 129 -11.97 -11.07 17.84
C HIS A 129 -13.12 -10.32 17.16
N LEU A 130 -13.01 -10.01 15.88
CA LEU A 130 -14.07 -9.36 15.11
C LEU A 130 -15.18 -10.36 14.72
N SER A 131 -14.84 -11.62 14.45
CA SER A 131 -15.80 -12.70 14.14
C SER A 131 -16.56 -13.23 15.36
N LEU A 132 -16.11 -12.92 16.58
CA LEU A 132 -16.81 -13.29 17.82
C LEU A 132 -17.94 -12.31 18.19
N ILE A 133 -18.07 -11.19 17.48
CA ILE A 133 -19.05 -10.13 17.76
C ILE A 133 -20.20 -10.15 16.72
N HIS A 134 -20.21 -11.09 15.77
CA HIS A 134 -21.20 -11.16 14.69
C HIS A 134 -21.90 -12.51 14.59
#